data_AF-A0A9Q8YDZ8-F1
#
_entry.id   AF-A0A9Q8YDZ8-F1
#
_cell.length_a   1.000
_cell.length_b   1.000
_cell.length_c   1.000
_cell.angle_alpha   90.00
_cell.angle_beta   90.00
_cell.angle_gamma   90.00
#
_symmetry.space_group_name_H-M   'P 1'
#
loop_
_entity.id
_entity.type
_entity.pdbx_description
1 polymer ?
#
loop_
_entity_poly.entity_id
_entity_poly.type
_entity_poly.pdbx_seq_one_letter_code
_entity_poly.pdbx_strand_id
1 'polypeptide(L)'
;MRLMHLGRARLEMALPRHRPQLRLAKDPDLLDLFEAYALAASALDDLLQEYPARIQLITEYQQICADLQTEVVVLLTLTDERLFP
;
A
#
# COMPACT_ATOMS: atom_id res chain seq x y z
N MET A 1 -0.33 6.78 12.73
CA MET A 1 -1.40 7.65 12.17
C MET A 1 -0.99 8.48 10.95
N ARG A 2 0.08 9.30 10.95
CA ARG A 2 0.44 10.06 9.71
C ARG A 2 0.78 9.15 8.53
N LEU A 3 1.46 8.03 8.81
CA LEU A 3 1.82 7.01 7.82
C LEU A 3 0.58 6.30 7.27
N MET A 4 -0.39 5.94 8.11
CA MET A 4 -1.65 5.34 7.65
C MET A 4 -2.39 6.22 6.62
N HIS A 5 -2.51 7.53 6.88
CA HIS A 5 -3.18 8.44 5.93
C HIS A 5 -2.38 8.61 4.62
N LEU A 6 -1.05 8.68 4.71
CA LEU A 6 -0.19 8.73 3.54
C LEU A 6 -0.29 7.45 2.69
N GLY A 7 -0.25 6.29 3.37
CA GLY A 7 -0.39 4.99 2.75
C GLY A 7 -1.73 4.83 2.04
N ARG A 8 -2.83 5.20 2.72
CA ARG A 8 -4.17 5.21 2.11
C ARG A 8 -4.21 6.09 0.86
N ALA A 9 -3.69 7.32 0.92
CA ALA A 9 -3.69 8.22 -0.22
C ALA A 9 -2.88 7.65 -1.41
N ARG A 10 -1.69 7.09 -1.14
CA ARG A 10 -0.87 6.46 -2.18
C ARG A 10 -1.52 5.19 -2.74
N LEU A 11 -2.18 4.37 -1.92
CA LEU A 11 -2.93 3.21 -2.37
C LEU A 11 -4.16 3.62 -3.19
N GLU A 12 -4.87 4.69 -2.84
CA GLU A 12 -5.95 5.24 -3.66
C GLU A 12 -5.43 5.68 -5.05
N MET A 13 -4.18 6.12 -5.16
CA MET A 13 -3.55 6.43 -6.44
C MET A 13 -3.15 5.16 -7.21
N ALA A 14 -2.53 4.19 -6.53
CA ALA A 14 -2.05 2.94 -7.14
C ALA A 14 -3.19 1.98 -7.54
N LEU A 15 -4.30 1.98 -6.79
CA LEU A 15 -5.43 1.06 -6.92
C LEU A 15 -6.74 1.83 -7.18
N PRO A 16 -6.88 2.51 -8.35
CA PRO A 16 -8.01 3.41 -8.60
C PRO A 16 -9.37 2.73 -8.54
N ARG A 17 -9.46 1.44 -8.89
CA ARG A 17 -10.69 0.63 -8.83
C ARG A 17 -11.17 0.38 -7.39
N HIS A 18 -10.26 0.42 -6.42
CA HIS A 18 -10.54 0.11 -5.02
C HIS A 18 -10.65 1.36 -4.13
N ARG A 19 -10.60 2.58 -4.71
CA ARG A 19 -10.71 3.85 -3.98
C ARG A 19 -11.88 3.92 -2.99
N PRO A 20 -13.13 3.55 -3.35
CA PRO A 20 -14.24 3.69 -2.40
C PRO A 20 -14.05 2.76 -1.19
N GLN A 21 -13.57 1.53 -1.39
CA GLN A 21 -13.30 0.61 -0.30
C GLN A 21 -12.11 1.07 0.55
N LEU A 22 -11.01 1.51 -0.08
CA LEU A 22 -9.84 2.08 0.60
C LEU A 22 -10.19 3.31 1.44
N ARG A 23 -11.15 4.12 1.02
CA ARG A 23 -11.61 5.30 1.77
C ARG A 23 -12.45 4.95 2.99
N LEU A 24 -13.25 3.89 2.88
CA LEU A 24 -14.15 3.45 3.96
C LEU A 24 -13.51 2.44 4.90
N ALA A 25 -12.35 1.88 4.53
CA ALA A 25 -11.57 0.93 5.32
C ALA A 25 -11.35 1.42 6.75
N LYS A 26 -11.75 0.58 7.72
CA LYS A 26 -11.48 0.75 9.16
C LYS A 26 -10.92 -0.52 9.81
N ASP A 27 -10.76 -1.57 9.02
CA ASP A 27 -10.23 -2.85 9.47
C ASP A 27 -8.76 -2.67 9.93
N PRO A 28 -8.41 -3.07 11.17
CA PRO A 28 -7.06 -2.84 11.72
C PRO A 28 -5.94 -3.43 10.86
N ASP A 29 -6.12 -4.64 10.33
CA ASP A 29 -5.10 -5.31 9.52
C ASP A 29 -4.86 -4.50 8.22
N LEU A 30 -5.95 -3.98 7.64
CA LEU A 30 -5.86 -3.10 6.48
C LEU A 30 -5.20 -1.74 6.80
N LEU A 31 -5.40 -1.20 8.00
CA LEU A 31 -4.74 0.03 8.44
C LEU A 31 -3.23 -0.19 8.61
N ASP A 32 -2.82 -1.33 9.13
CA ASP A 32 -1.40 -1.70 9.28
C ASP A 32 -0.74 -1.87 7.90
N LEU A 33 -1.43 -2.48 6.93
CA LEU A 33 -0.98 -2.54 5.54
C LEU A 33 -0.80 -1.16 4.92
N PHE A 34 -1.65 -0.18 5.28
CA PHE A 34 -1.47 1.20 4.81
C PHE A 34 -0.19 1.80 5.39
N GLU A 35 0.09 1.61 6.67
CA GLU A 35 1.33 2.11 7.28
C GLU A 35 2.58 1.44 6.66
N ALA A 36 2.55 0.12 6.46
CA ALA A 36 3.63 -0.63 5.83
C ALA A 36 3.89 -0.15 4.38
N TYR A 37 2.83 0.04 3.60
CA TYR A 37 2.94 0.54 2.24
C TYR A 37 3.50 1.97 2.20
N ALA A 38 3.09 2.84 3.13
CA ALA A 38 3.64 4.19 3.23
C ALA A 38 5.16 4.17 3.46
N LEU A 39 5.64 3.27 4.31
CA LEU A 39 7.07 3.12 4.61
C LEU A 39 7.84 2.58 3.40
N ALA A 40 7.36 1.49 2.79
CA ALA A 40 8.00 0.90 1.61
C ALA A 40 8.06 1.88 0.43
N ALA A 41 6.95 2.58 0.14
CA ALA A 41 6.90 3.55 -0.94
C ALA A 41 7.80 4.77 -0.68
N SER A 42 7.87 5.27 0.57
CA SER A 42 8.78 6.36 0.91
C SER A 42 10.25 5.95 0.77
N ALA A 43 10.61 4.75 1.25
CA ALA A 43 11.97 4.24 1.10
C ALA A 43 12.34 4.03 -0.37
N LEU A 44 11.40 3.57 -1.20
CA LEU A 44 11.58 3.46 -2.64
C LEU A 44 11.81 4.84 -3.28
N ASP A 45 11.01 5.84 -2.91
CA ASP A 45 11.17 7.22 -3.38
C ASP A 45 12.58 7.75 -3.03
N ASP A 46 13.05 7.53 -1.80
CA ASP A 46 14.39 7.92 -1.35
C ASP A 46 15.49 7.20 -2.15
N LEU A 47 15.38 5.87 -2.32
CA LEU A 47 16.33 5.06 -3.10
C LEU A 47 16.42 5.49 -4.57
N LEU A 48 15.31 5.94 -5.16
CA LEU A 48 15.27 6.45 -6.53
C LEU A 48 16.00 7.80 -6.69
N GLN A 49 16.17 8.56 -5.61
CA GLN A 49 16.94 9.81 -5.60
C GLN A 49 18.43 9.59 -5.25
N GLU A 50 18.84 8.40 -4.78
CA GLU A 50 20.22 8.13 -4.38
C GLU A 50 21.19 8.04 -5.57
N TYR A 51 22.40 8.58 -5.38
CA TYR A 51 23.53 8.39 -6.30
C TYR A 51 24.79 7.93 -5.55
N PRO A 52 25.43 6.81 -5.94
CA PRO A 52 25.04 5.94 -7.04
C PRO A 52 23.77 5.12 -6.72
N ALA A 53 22.95 4.90 -7.75
CA ALA A 53 21.69 4.16 -7.60
C ALA A 53 21.92 2.71 -7.18
N ARG A 54 21.22 2.27 -6.13
CA ARG A 54 21.26 0.90 -5.61
C ARG A 54 20.18 0.05 -6.27
N ILE A 55 20.39 -0.31 -7.53
CA ILE A 55 19.38 -0.99 -8.38
C ILE A 55 18.75 -2.22 -7.71
N GLN A 56 19.54 -3.04 -7.01
CA GLN A 56 19.02 -4.23 -6.32
C GLN A 56 17.98 -3.87 -5.24
N LEU A 57 18.26 -2.85 -4.41
CA LEU A 57 17.33 -2.40 -3.38
C LEU A 57 16.09 -1.75 -3.99
N ILE A 58 16.26 -0.99 -5.08
CA ILE A 58 15.12 -0.40 -5.80
C ILE A 58 14.17 -1.51 -6.28
N THR A 59 14.70 -2.56 -6.91
CA THR A 59 13.89 -3.70 -7.37
C THR A 59 13.22 -4.44 -6.21
N GLU A 60 13.91 -4.64 -5.10
CA GLU A 60 13.36 -5.27 -3.90
C GLU A 60 12.19 -4.46 -3.34
N TYR A 61 12.36 -3.15 -3.17
CA TYR A 61 11.30 -2.28 -2.65
C TYR A 61 10.12 -2.11 -3.62
N GLN A 62 10.35 -2.18 -4.94
CA GLN A 62 9.28 -2.27 -5.93
C GLN A 62 8.45 -3.54 -5.75
N GLN A 63 9.10 -4.69 -5.52
CA GLN A 63 8.41 -5.95 -5.27
C GLN A 63 7.61 -5.90 -3.97
N ILE A 64 8.20 -5.37 -2.88
CA ILE A 64 7.51 -5.18 -1.60
C ILE A 64 6.25 -4.31 -1.78
N CYS A 65 6.35 -3.22 -2.53
CA CYS A 65 5.19 -2.37 -2.81
C CYS A 65 4.08 -3.13 -3.58
N ALA A 66 4.45 -3.96 -4.56
CA ALA A 66 3.50 -4.76 -5.33
C ALA A 66 2.83 -5.86 -4.48
N ASP A 67 3.59 -6.51 -3.61
CA ASP A 67 3.09 -7.55 -2.70
C ASP A 67 2.08 -6.95 -1.70
N LEU A 68 2.42 -5.80 -1.09
CA LEU A 68 1.53 -5.07 -0.19
C LEU A 68 0.24 -4.61 -0.90
N GLN A 69 0.33 -4.12 -2.14
CA GLN A 69 -0.85 -3.79 -2.94
C GLN A 69 -1.74 -5.01 -3.18
N THR A 70 -1.13 -6.17 -3.43
CA THR A 70 -1.87 -7.42 -3.65
C THR A 70 -2.59 -7.86 -2.38
N GLU A 71 -1.92 -7.81 -1.23
CA GLU A 71 -2.50 -8.17 0.06
C GLU A 71 -3.67 -7.24 0.45
N VAL A 72 -3.51 -5.94 0.20
CA VAL A 72 -4.60 -4.96 0.35
C VAL A 72 -5.81 -5.33 -0.50
N VAL A 73 -5.61 -5.68 -1.77
CA VAL A 73 -6.71 -6.09 -2.66
C VAL A 73 -7.40 -7.35 -2.15
N VAL A 74 -6.64 -8.37 -1.74
CA VAL A 74 -7.19 -9.61 -1.17
C VAL A 74 -8.06 -9.30 0.05
N LEU A 75 -7.55 -8.53 1.01
CA LEU A 75 -8.28 -8.22 2.22
C LEU A 75 -9.54 -7.38 1.95
N LEU A 76 -9.46 -6.44 1.00
CA LEU A 76 -10.63 -5.69 0.54
C LEU A 76 -11.70 -6.58 -0.08
N THR A 77 -11.32 -7.55 -0.91
CA THR A 77 -12.28 -8.48 -1.53
C THR A 77 -12.94 -9.39 -0.49
N LEU A 78 -12.17 -9.91 0.48
CA LEU A 78 -12.71 -10.71 1.58
C LEU A 78 -13.65 -9.91 2.49
N THR A 79 -13.41 -8.61 2.64
CA THR A 79 -14.28 -7.74 3.44
C THR A 79 -15.60 -7.41 2.72
N ASP A 80 -15.56 -7.28 1.39
CA ASP A 80 -16.75 -7.03 0.56
C ASP A 80 -17.72 -8.23 0.61
N GLU A 81 -17.20 -9.47 0.55
CA GLU A 81 -17.99 -10.70 0.70
C GLU A 81 -18.65 -10.84 2.08
N ARG A 82 -18.04 -10.27 3.13
CA ARG A 82 -18.61 -10.30 4.49
C ARG A 82 -19.73 -9.29 4.71
N LEU A 83 -19.86 -8.30 3.81
CA LEU A 83 -20.90 -7.27 3.86
C LEU A 83 -22.15 -7.67 3.06
N PHE A 84 -22.04 -8.62 2.13
CA PHE A 84 -23.16 -9.16 1.34
C PHE A 84 -23.20 -10.70 1.39
N PRO A 85 -23.81 -11.31 2.43
CA PRO A 85 -24.12 -12.74 2.43
C PRO A 85 -25.23 -13.12 1.44
#